data_AF-F6SWJ9-F1
#
_entry.id   AF-F6SWJ9-F1
#
_cell.length_a   1.000
_cell.length_b   1.000
_cell.length_c   1.000
_cell.angle_alpha   90.00
_cell.angle_beta   90.00
_cell.angle_gamma   90.00
#
_symmetry.space_group_name_H-M   'P 1'
#
loop_
_entity.id
_entity.type
_entity.pdbx_description
1 polymer ?
#
loop_
_entity_poly.entity_id
_entity_poly.type
_entity_poly.pdbx_seq_one_letter_code
_entity_poly.pdbx_strand_id
1 'polypeptide(L)'
;MENEFSMTFKMDTKNSSFYLSYVKANLNGIEANSTQLTVGKVALKASYMCASGIEVKMSNNITMVLEYVQFQAFKIDNGKYGIAQICGGDIGNNVIIPIAVGCALGGLIIIVIIAYLIGRRRMKHRYEAM
;
A
#
# COMPACT_ATOMS: atom_id res chain seq x y z
N MET A 1 24.44 -6.84 29.42
CA MET A 1 23.25 -6.02 29.09
C MET A 1 22.93 -6.34 27.65
N GLU A 2 21.90 -7.14 27.41
CA GLU A 2 21.49 -7.55 26.07
C GLU A 2 20.21 -6.82 25.71
N ASN A 3 20.14 -6.31 24.49
CA ASN A 3 18.93 -5.71 23.97
C ASN A 3 18.11 -6.79 23.29
N GLU A 4 16.81 -6.85 23.58
CA GLU A 4 15.91 -7.86 23.02
C GLU A 4 14.72 -7.17 22.36
N PHE A 5 14.35 -7.63 21.17
CA PHE A 5 13.15 -7.19 20.46
C PHE A 5 12.26 -8.38 20.15
N SER A 6 10.98 -8.25 20.45
CA SER A 6 9.98 -9.28 20.21
C SER A 6 8.78 -8.69 19.48
N MET A 7 8.37 -9.38 18.42
CA MET A 7 7.20 -9.04 17.60
C MET A 7 6.25 -10.23 17.63
N THR A 8 5.00 -9.99 18.02
CA THR A 8 3.98 -11.04 18.10
C THR A 8 2.90 -10.81 17.05
N PHE A 9 2.74 -11.79 16.17
CA PHE A 9 1.70 -11.81 15.15
C PHE A 9 0.45 -12.53 15.67
N LYS A 10 -0.73 -12.04 15.29
CA LYS A 10 -2.00 -12.72 15.53
C LYS A 10 -2.68 -13.07 14.21
N MET A 11 -3.33 -14.23 14.20
CA MET A 11 -4.19 -14.67 13.10
C MET A 11 -5.64 -14.27 13.40
N ASP A 12 -6.29 -13.66 12.42
CA ASP A 12 -7.74 -13.47 12.36
C ASP A 12 -8.34 -14.63 11.55
N THR A 13 -8.88 -15.61 12.27
CA THR A 13 -9.45 -16.85 11.71
C THR A 13 -10.72 -16.59 10.89
N LYS A 14 -11.46 -15.50 11.17
CA LYS A 14 -12.68 -15.17 10.43
C LYS A 14 -12.35 -14.73 9.01
N ASN A 15 -11.31 -13.92 8.86
CA ASN A 15 -10.90 -13.34 7.58
C ASN A 15 -9.72 -14.08 6.93
N SER A 16 -9.23 -15.17 7.53
CA SER A 16 -8.00 -15.86 7.10
C SER A 16 -6.84 -14.88 6.83
N SER A 17 -6.63 -13.98 7.78
CA SER A 17 -5.61 -12.93 7.71
C SER A 17 -4.71 -12.95 8.95
N PHE A 18 -3.59 -12.27 8.89
CA PHE A 18 -2.72 -12.06 10.05
C PHE A 18 -2.28 -10.60 10.13
N TYR A 19 -1.82 -10.18 11.30
CA TYR A 19 -1.31 -8.83 11.55
C TYR A 19 -0.33 -8.85 12.74
N LEU A 20 0.51 -7.82 12.84
CA LEU A 20 1.36 -7.56 14.00
C LEU A 20 0.49 -6.95 15.11
N SER A 21 0.43 -7.63 16.27
CA SER A 21 -0.49 -7.29 17.37
C SER A 21 0.19 -6.73 18.62
N TYR A 22 1.45 -7.09 18.82
CA TYR A 22 2.21 -6.68 19.99
C TYR A 22 3.68 -6.57 19.64
N VAL A 23 4.33 -5.53 20.16
CA VAL A 23 5.79 -5.38 20.12
C VAL A 23 6.32 -5.12 21.53
N LYS A 24 7.47 -5.70 21.82
CA LYS A 24 8.22 -5.51 23.06
C LYS A 24 9.68 -5.27 22.73
N ALA A 25 10.28 -4.32 23.44
CA ALA A 25 11.71 -4.04 23.38
C ALA A 25 12.24 -3.97 24.80
N ASN A 26 13.36 -4.64 25.07
CA ASN A 26 14.18 -4.46 26.25
C ASN A 26 15.46 -3.74 25.82
N LEU A 27 15.62 -2.51 26.28
CA LEU A 27 16.75 -1.64 25.94
C LEU A 27 17.54 -1.32 27.21
N ASN A 28 18.68 -1.98 27.41
CA ASN A 28 19.51 -1.79 28.60
C ASN A 28 18.73 -1.87 29.93
N GLY A 29 17.75 -2.77 30.03
CA GLY A 29 16.90 -2.93 31.22
C GLY A 29 15.64 -2.07 31.24
N ILE A 30 15.44 -1.19 30.24
CA ILE A 30 14.20 -0.44 30.04
C ILE A 30 13.27 -1.26 29.15
N GLU A 31 12.17 -1.73 29.71
CA GLU A 31 11.12 -2.41 28.95
C GLU A 31 10.16 -1.39 28.32
N ALA A 32 10.05 -1.40 26.99
CA ALA A 32 9.03 -0.70 26.24
C ALA A 32 8.13 -1.69 25.52
N ASN A 33 6.84 -1.40 25.44
CA ASN A 33 5.91 -2.24 24.70
C ASN A 33 4.78 -1.44 24.06
N SER A 34 4.09 -2.06 23.10
CA SER A 34 2.87 -1.53 22.50
C SER A 34 1.89 -2.66 22.24
N THR A 35 0.70 -2.56 22.81
CA THR A 35 -0.36 -3.58 22.79
C THR A 35 -1.49 -3.20 21.85
N GLN A 36 -2.28 -4.19 21.42
CA GLN A 36 -3.48 -3.99 20.58
C GLN A 36 -3.18 -3.35 19.22
N LEU A 37 -1.96 -3.57 18.69
CA LEU A 37 -1.62 -3.13 17.35
C LEU A 37 -2.41 -3.91 16.31
N THR A 38 -2.67 -3.28 15.17
CA THR A 38 -3.20 -3.92 13.96
C THR A 38 -2.40 -3.43 12.77
N VAL A 39 -1.10 -3.77 12.76
CA VAL A 39 -0.17 -3.34 11.70
C VAL A 39 -0.01 -4.44 10.67
N GLY A 40 -0.08 -4.07 9.39
CA GLY A 40 0.12 -4.98 8.26
C GLY A 40 -0.88 -6.13 8.21
N LYS A 41 -2.18 -5.84 8.36
CA LYS A 41 -3.23 -6.85 8.24
C LYS A 41 -3.38 -7.31 6.79
N VAL A 42 -2.96 -8.54 6.49
CA VAL A 42 -2.96 -9.12 5.14
C VAL A 42 -3.41 -10.58 5.16
N ALA A 43 -3.81 -11.12 4.01
CA ALA A 43 -4.25 -12.52 3.89
C ALA A 43 -3.12 -13.51 4.25
N LEU A 44 -3.45 -14.71 4.75
CA LEU A 44 -2.45 -15.69 5.22
C LEU A 44 -1.44 -16.15 4.17
N LYS A 45 -1.81 -16.16 2.87
CA LYS A 45 -0.90 -16.50 1.76
C LYS A 45 -0.19 -15.29 1.16
N ALA A 46 -0.41 -14.08 1.69
CA ALA A 46 0.18 -12.85 1.23
C ALA A 46 1.28 -12.39 2.21
N SER A 47 2.17 -11.53 1.74
CA SER A 47 3.12 -10.82 2.59
C SER A 47 2.67 -9.36 2.74
N TYR A 48 3.01 -8.73 3.85
CA TYR A 48 2.89 -7.28 4.00
C TYR A 48 4.23 -6.65 3.63
N MET A 49 4.22 -5.61 2.81
CA MET A 49 5.41 -4.86 2.40
C MET A 49 5.19 -3.36 2.60
N CYS A 50 6.16 -2.69 3.22
CA CYS A 50 6.15 -1.24 3.37
C CYS A 50 7.58 -0.67 3.27
N ALA A 51 7.92 -0.13 2.11
CA ALA A 51 9.19 0.51 1.82
C ALA A 51 9.31 1.88 2.51
N SER A 52 8.21 2.64 2.56
CA SER A 52 8.13 3.94 3.28
C SER A 52 8.32 3.81 4.79
N GLY A 53 8.33 2.59 5.32
CA GLY A 53 8.52 2.29 6.73
C GLY A 53 7.26 2.43 7.58
N ILE A 54 7.38 1.98 8.83
CA ILE A 54 6.34 2.06 9.85
C ILE A 54 6.95 2.56 11.16
N GLU A 55 6.18 3.41 11.86
CA GLU A 55 6.52 3.87 13.20
C GLU A 55 5.53 3.30 14.21
N VAL A 56 6.04 2.68 15.26
CA VAL A 56 5.25 2.13 16.36
C VAL A 56 5.64 2.83 17.65
N LYS A 57 4.71 3.64 18.18
CA LYS A 57 4.86 4.28 19.49
C LYS A 57 4.70 3.23 20.58
N MET A 58 5.69 3.16 21.47
CA MET A 58 5.75 2.24 22.60
C MET A 58 5.67 3.03 23.90
N SER A 59 5.54 2.33 25.03
CA SER A 59 5.67 2.92 26.36
C SER A 59 7.05 3.57 26.56
N ASN A 60 7.19 4.39 27.62
CA ASN A 60 8.43 5.10 27.97
C ASN A 60 8.94 6.07 26.88
N ASN A 61 8.03 6.62 26.06
CA ASN A 61 8.33 7.53 24.95
C ASN A 61 9.32 6.96 23.92
N ILE A 62 9.43 5.64 23.84
CA ILE A 62 10.25 4.95 22.85
C ILE A 62 9.41 4.73 21.59
N THR A 63 10.01 4.99 20.43
CA THR A 63 9.39 4.72 19.13
C THR A 63 10.23 3.69 18.40
N MET A 64 9.60 2.61 17.95
CA MET A 64 10.21 1.62 17.07
C MET A 64 9.96 2.07 15.62
N VAL A 65 11.05 2.27 14.88
CA VAL A 65 11.02 2.62 13.47
C VAL A 65 11.51 1.42 12.67
N LEU A 66 10.71 0.97 11.71
CA LEU A 66 11.06 -0.13 10.80
C LEU A 66 11.01 0.41 9.38
N GLU A 67 12.13 0.39 8.68
CA GLU A 67 12.24 0.80 7.28
C GLU A 67 12.33 -0.43 6.38
N TYR A 68 11.86 -0.31 5.13
CA TYR A 68 11.92 -1.41 4.14
C TYR A 68 11.44 -2.76 4.66
N VAL A 69 10.30 -2.77 5.36
CA VAL A 69 9.81 -3.97 6.04
C VAL A 69 8.99 -4.83 5.09
N GLN A 70 9.29 -6.13 5.07
CA GLN A 70 8.42 -7.15 4.48
C GLN A 70 8.31 -8.36 5.40
N PHE A 71 7.09 -8.74 5.78
CA PHE A 71 6.87 -9.89 6.66
C PHE A 71 5.67 -10.73 6.22
N GLN A 72 5.73 -12.01 6.57
CA GLN A 72 4.64 -12.97 6.43
C GLN A 72 4.68 -13.95 7.60
N ALA A 73 3.52 -14.25 8.16
CA ALA A 73 3.40 -15.15 9.30
C ALA A 73 2.44 -16.31 9.00
N PHE A 74 2.60 -17.40 9.76
CA PHE A 74 1.76 -18.60 9.79
C PHE A 74 1.79 -19.49 8.55
N LYS A 75 1.49 -18.98 7.36
CA LYS A 75 1.41 -19.80 6.13
C LYS A 75 2.40 -19.31 5.10
N ILE A 76 3.54 -20.00 5.00
CA ILE A 76 4.63 -19.67 4.09
C ILE A 76 4.83 -20.86 3.15
N ASP A 77 4.70 -20.62 1.85
CA ASP A 77 4.89 -21.65 0.83
C ASP A 77 6.34 -21.61 0.34
N ASN A 78 7.06 -22.74 0.42
CA ASN A 78 8.44 -22.91 -0.07
C ASN A 78 9.47 -21.91 0.50
N GLY A 79 9.25 -21.40 1.72
CA GLY A 79 10.16 -20.43 2.35
C GLY A 79 10.26 -19.09 1.62
N LYS A 80 9.31 -18.78 0.73
CA LYS A 80 9.25 -17.52 -0.02
C LYS A 80 8.04 -16.71 0.43
N TYR A 81 8.18 -15.39 0.34
CA TYR A 81 7.04 -14.50 0.49
C TYR A 81 6.01 -14.78 -0.60
N GLY A 82 4.74 -14.77 -0.21
CA GLY A 82 3.62 -14.68 -1.12
C GLY A 82 3.44 -13.26 -1.64
N ILE A 83 2.34 -13.03 -2.38
CA ILE A 83 2.04 -11.74 -3.03
C ILE A 83 2.10 -10.61 -1.99
N ALA A 84 2.90 -9.59 -2.28
CA ALA A 84 3.07 -8.44 -1.40
C ALA A 84 1.84 -7.52 -1.47
N GLN A 85 1.19 -7.33 -0.32
CA GLN A 85 0.25 -6.24 -0.11
C GLN A 85 1.02 -5.03 0.40
N ILE A 86 1.12 -4.04 -0.49
CA ILE A 86 1.87 -2.80 -0.29
C ILE A 86 1.09 -1.88 0.66
N CYS A 87 1.80 -1.23 1.58
CA CYS A 87 1.20 -0.27 2.52
C CYS A 87 0.75 1.04 1.84
N GLY A 88 -0.17 1.78 2.47
CA GLY A 88 -0.69 3.03 1.90
C GLY A 88 0.38 4.11 1.64
N GLY A 89 1.44 4.15 2.46
CA GLY A 89 2.55 5.10 2.27
C GLY A 89 3.28 4.93 0.94
N ASP A 90 3.39 3.68 0.47
CA ASP A 90 4.02 3.33 -0.82
C ASP A 90 3.06 3.44 -2.01
N ILE A 91 1.78 3.67 -1.78
CA ILE A 91 0.78 3.84 -2.84
C ILE A 91 0.63 5.34 -3.18
N GLY A 92 0.77 6.21 -2.17
CA GLY A 92 0.62 7.66 -2.31
C GLY A 92 1.85 8.40 -2.89
N ASN A 93 2.98 7.72 -3.10
CA ASN A 93 4.20 8.36 -3.58
C ASN A 93 4.19 8.52 -5.12
N ASN A 94 3.80 9.72 -5.56
CA ASN A 94 4.13 10.35 -6.85
C ASN A 94 3.68 9.71 -8.17
N VAL A 95 3.21 8.47 -8.24
CA VAL A 95 2.90 7.81 -9.53
C VAL A 95 1.40 7.85 -9.88
N ILE A 96 0.50 7.80 -8.88
CA ILE A 96 -0.96 7.79 -9.12
C ILE A 96 -1.47 9.11 -9.71
N ILE A 97 -0.98 10.23 -9.20
CA ILE A 97 -1.41 11.57 -9.62
C ILE A 97 -1.12 11.79 -11.11
N PRO A 98 0.12 11.61 -11.63
CA PRO A 98 0.39 11.78 -13.05
C PRO A 98 -0.37 10.79 -13.95
N ILE A 99 -0.61 9.54 -13.52
CA ILE A 99 -1.40 8.57 -14.31
C ILE A 99 -2.86 9.01 -14.41
N ALA A 100 -3.48 9.39 -13.29
CA ALA A 100 -4.88 9.84 -13.28
C ALA A 100 -5.06 11.10 -14.15
N VAL A 101 -4.15 12.06 -14.04
CA VAL A 101 -4.15 13.27 -14.87
C VAL A 101 -3.94 12.92 -16.34
N GLY A 102 -3.02 12.00 -16.66
CA GLY A 102 -2.79 11.53 -18.03
C GLY A 102 -4.01 10.89 -18.68
N CYS A 103 -4.72 10.01 -17.94
CA CYS A 103 -5.96 9.39 -18.42
C CYS A 103 -7.07 10.42 -18.66
N ALA A 104 -7.24 11.38 -17.76
CA ALA A 104 -8.24 12.44 -17.91
C ALA A 104 -7.97 13.33 -19.13
N LEU A 105 -6.72 13.78 -19.31
CA LEU A 105 -6.31 14.59 -20.46
C LEU A 105 -6.43 13.81 -21.78
N GLY A 106 -5.98 12.55 -21.81
CA GLY A 106 -6.09 11.71 -23.00
C GLY A 106 -7.53 11.44 -23.42
N GLY A 107 -8.40 11.12 -22.45
CA GLY A 107 -9.83 10.92 -22.71
C GLY A 107 -10.52 12.17 -23.27
N LEU A 108 -10.23 13.34 -22.69
CA LEU A 108 -10.76 14.62 -23.18
C LEU A 108 -10.35 14.89 -24.64
N ILE A 109 -9.09 14.68 -24.99
CA ILE A 109 -8.58 14.88 -26.35
C ILE A 109 -9.30 13.98 -27.36
N ILE A 110 -9.49 12.70 -27.02
CA ILE A 110 -10.19 11.74 -27.89
C ILE A 110 -11.63 12.21 -28.15
N ILE A 111 -12.33 12.67 -27.12
CA ILE A 111 -13.71 13.19 -27.25
C ILE A 111 -13.75 14.40 -28.19
N VAL A 112 -12.82 15.35 -28.03
CA VAL A 112 -12.73 16.55 -28.88
C VAL A 112 -12.45 16.17 -30.34
N ILE A 113 -11.56 15.20 -30.59
CA ILE A 113 -11.24 14.74 -31.95
C ILE A 113 -12.49 14.12 -32.61
N ILE A 114 -13.22 13.26 -31.90
CA ILE A 114 -14.45 12.64 -32.43
C ILE A 114 -15.47 13.71 -32.78
N ALA A 115 -15.71 14.66 -31.87
CA ALA A 115 -16.63 15.78 -32.11
C ALA A 115 -16.23 16.61 -33.35
N TYR A 116 -14.94 16.91 -33.49
CA TYR A 116 -14.40 17.63 -34.65
C TYR A 116 -14.61 16.87 -35.96
N LEU A 117 -14.33 15.56 -35.97
CA LEU A 117 -14.51 14.72 -37.17
C LEU A 117 -15.97 14.68 -37.62
N ILE A 118 -16.92 14.56 -36.67
CA ILE A 118 -18.36 14.60 -36.97
C ILE A 118 -18.76 15.99 -37.53
N GLY A 119 -18.31 17.07 -36.88
CA GLY A 119 -18.58 18.44 -37.33
C GLY A 119 -18.04 18.71 -38.74
N ARG A 120 -16.79 18.30 -39.01
CA ARG A 120 -16.16 18.45 -40.33
C ARG A 120 -16.87 17.64 -41.41
N ARG A 121 -17.36 16.44 -41.10
CA ARG A 121 -18.15 15.63 -42.05
C ARG A 121 -19.47 16.32 -42.42
N ARG A 122 -20.14 17.00 -41.48
CA ARG A 122 -21.40 17.72 -41.75
C ARG A 122 -21.20 18.97 -42.62
N MET A 123 -20.08 19.67 -42.51
CA MET A 123 -19.84 20.87 -43.34
C MET A 123 -19.51 20.55 -44.81
N LYS A 124 -18.86 19.42 -45.11
CA LYS A 124 -18.56 19.02 -46.51
C LYS A 124 -19.81 18.74 -47.35
N HIS A 125 -20.94 18.40 -46.74
CA HIS A 125 -22.18 18.09 -47.46
C HIS A 125 -22.97 19.33 -47.93
N ARG A 126 -22.55 20.55 -47.59
CA ARG A 126 -23.30 21.79 -47.91
C ARG A 126 -22.68 22.63 -49.03
N TYR A 127 -21.59 22.18 -49.65
CA TYR A 127 -20.97 22.85 -50.80
C TYR A 127 -21.38 22.25 -52.16
N GLU A 128 -22.06 21.10 -52.19
CA GLU A 128 -22.55 20.49 -53.44
C GLU A 128 -24.04 20.76 -53.71
N ALA A 129 -24.52 21.92 -53.27
CA ALA A 129 -25.84 22.42 -53.63
C ALA A 129 -25.73 23.86 -54.13
N MET A 130 -24.98 24.07 -55.21
CA MET A 130 -25.14 25.21 -56.11
C MET A 130 -24.73 24.84 -57.52
#